data_AF-A0A1Y3CBN9-F1
#
_entry.id   AF-A0A1Y3CBN9-F1
#
_cell.length_a   1.000
_cell.length_b   1.000
_cell.length_c   1.000
_cell.angle_alpha   90.00
_cell.angle_beta   90.00
_cell.angle_gamma   90.00
#
_symmetry.space_group_name_H-M   'P 1'
#
loop_
_entity.id
_entity.type
_entity.pdbx_description
1 polymer ?
#
loop_
_entity_poly.entity_id
_entity_poly.type
_entity_poly.pdbx_seq_one_letter_code
_entity_poly.pdbx_strand_id
1 'polypeptide(L)'
;MENSTFKGADPIEFNACVGNNGIVNYLTYAKGFSKAANLILDQVIHTNGNDVDSFIYPICFNMRHSIELRLKDAIEEINNLAKIQKLKLDDFNLAGSHNIRNIWDYFKINSENLDQRYQIINDAIKTTILDIAEIDSTGQTFRYPFDTENVKHLTEQSIINCLVLKCKFKELEENLDNLHYLNEMLIEEYREGTFTSKFSRSQIFNLVQELPLHKSWKTNLNKSALQEKYTLSSSELSKILTFVQNNYEISSKIGIKKNLITLPDDFILDICSAWVSFFHADLNSLNIEGAILTNESDSFNPPTFDEILEYSEQKKVVYKTFKEKINIDLVADLWSLFYLSRDNYKYSESYLWLYESYLLEVKNESSLLDAFNHVFFKTNFLRKIIRSLFFLQQIELAEKIVSTLSLEKIFPELISKARDRSLFQKWEYLDYQVY
;
A
#
# COMPACT_ATOMS: atom_id res chain seq x y z
N MET A 1 -4.89 35.26 18.28
CA MET A 1 -5.39 35.15 19.66
C MET A 1 -4.22 35.43 20.59
N GLU A 2 -4.37 36.34 21.54
CA GLU A 2 -3.37 36.53 22.60
C GLU A 2 -3.71 35.62 23.79
N ASN A 3 -3.38 34.34 23.65
CA ASN A 3 -3.41 33.39 24.78
C ASN A 3 -2.00 33.35 25.39
N SER A 4 -1.85 33.66 26.68
CA SER A 4 -0.53 33.70 27.34
C SER A 4 0.01 32.32 27.73
N THR A 5 -0.85 31.30 27.80
CA THR A 5 -0.51 29.94 28.20
C THR A 5 -0.24 29.05 26.98
N PHE A 6 -1.13 29.04 25.99
CA PHE A 6 -1.04 28.23 24.78
C PHE A 6 -0.55 29.08 23.60
N LYS A 7 0.75 29.37 23.58
CA LYS A 7 1.43 30.15 22.52
C LYS A 7 2.72 29.49 22.08
N GLY A 8 3.14 29.79 20.84
CA GLY A 8 4.50 29.49 20.40
C GLY A 8 5.53 30.38 21.10
N ALA A 9 6.71 29.83 21.37
CA ALA A 9 7.84 30.54 21.97
C ALA A 9 9.18 29.93 21.51
N ASP A 10 10.28 30.62 21.79
CA ASP A 10 11.61 30.02 21.74
C ASP A 10 11.89 29.23 23.05
N PRO A 11 12.64 28.11 23.00
CA PRO A 11 13.23 27.50 21.80
C PRO A 11 12.20 26.79 20.90
N ILE A 12 12.32 26.97 19.58
CA ILE A 12 11.31 26.55 18.60
C ILE A 12 11.07 25.03 18.56
N GLU A 13 12.04 24.21 18.98
CA GLU A 13 11.95 22.75 19.02
C GLU A 13 10.93 22.22 20.03
N PHE A 14 10.51 23.04 21.00
CA PHE A 14 9.45 22.71 21.96
C PHE A 14 8.06 23.17 21.51
N ASN A 15 7.93 23.82 20.35
CA ASN A 15 6.64 24.19 19.79
C ASN A 15 5.99 22.98 19.10
N ALA A 16 4.72 22.70 19.44
CA ALA A 16 3.90 21.76 18.72
C ALA A 16 3.06 22.47 17.63
N CYS A 17 3.06 21.90 16.42
CA CYS A 17 2.17 22.34 15.36
C CYS A 17 0.78 21.71 15.53
N VAL A 18 -0.23 22.52 15.86
CA VAL A 18 -1.61 22.06 16.14
C VAL A 18 -2.63 22.69 15.18
N GLY A 19 -3.84 22.12 15.14
CA GLY A 19 -4.91 22.56 14.24
C GLY A 19 -4.49 22.44 12.77
N ASN A 20 -4.76 23.48 11.99
CA ASN A 20 -4.45 23.50 10.55
C ASN A 20 -2.95 23.64 10.23
N ASN A 21 -2.09 23.82 11.24
CA ASN A 21 -0.64 23.92 11.06
C ASN A 21 0.08 22.56 11.18
N GLY A 22 -0.66 21.46 11.32
CA GLY A 22 -0.13 20.09 11.39
C GLY A 22 -1.08 19.05 10.78
N ILE A 23 -0.63 17.79 10.68
CA ILE A 23 -1.46 16.66 10.24
C ILE A 23 -2.26 16.16 11.45
N VAL A 24 -3.45 16.73 11.64
CA VAL A 24 -4.32 16.48 12.79
C VAL A 24 -5.56 15.70 12.36
N ASN A 25 -5.53 14.38 12.55
CA ASN A 25 -6.67 13.48 12.34
C ASN A 25 -6.85 12.54 13.56
N TYR A 26 -7.86 11.66 13.49
CA TYR A 26 -8.15 10.69 14.56
C TYR A 26 -6.94 9.82 14.88
N LEU A 27 -6.26 9.29 13.86
CA LEU A 27 -5.07 8.45 14.05
C LEU A 27 -3.93 9.18 14.77
N THR A 28 -3.63 10.43 14.41
CA THR A 28 -2.58 11.23 15.09
C THR A 28 -2.90 11.38 16.58
N TYR A 29 -4.14 11.71 16.93
CA TYR A 29 -4.57 11.84 18.33
C TYR A 29 -4.48 10.49 19.04
N ALA A 30 -4.99 9.43 18.42
CA ALA A 30 -4.99 8.09 18.98
C ALA A 30 -3.59 7.60 19.33
N LYS A 31 -2.62 7.80 18.43
CA LYS A 31 -1.21 7.47 18.65
C LYS A 31 -0.60 8.24 19.81
N GLY A 32 -0.98 9.51 19.98
CA GLY A 32 -0.59 10.33 21.13
C GLY A 32 -1.06 9.74 22.47
N PHE A 33 -2.33 9.36 22.57
CA PHE A 33 -2.89 8.73 23.77
C PHE A 33 -2.27 7.34 24.03
N SER A 34 -2.08 6.54 22.99
CA SER A 34 -1.36 5.25 23.05
C SER A 34 0.04 5.41 23.64
N LYS A 35 0.80 6.38 23.12
CA LYS A 35 2.16 6.67 23.57
C LYS A 35 2.18 7.12 25.03
N ALA A 36 1.23 7.95 25.44
CA ALA A 36 1.10 8.38 26.83
C ALA A 36 0.81 7.20 27.77
N ALA A 37 -0.15 6.33 27.44
CA ALA A 37 -0.45 5.13 28.23
C ALA A 37 0.79 4.23 28.39
N ASN A 38 1.51 3.99 27.28
CA ASN A 38 2.70 3.16 27.26
C ASN A 38 3.85 3.75 28.09
N LEU A 39 4.11 5.06 27.99
CA LEU A 39 5.14 5.72 28.80
C LEU A 39 4.86 5.62 30.30
N ILE A 40 3.60 5.81 30.70
CA ILE A 40 3.21 5.70 32.12
C ILE A 40 3.32 4.23 32.59
N LEU A 41 2.89 3.27 31.77
CA LEU A 41 3.06 1.84 32.08
C LEU A 41 4.52 1.45 32.27
N ASP A 42 5.39 1.89 31.36
CA ASP A 42 6.82 1.57 31.42
C ASP A 42 7.46 2.15 32.69
N GLN A 43 7.05 3.36 33.09
CA GLN A 43 7.49 3.96 34.35
C GLN A 43 7.03 3.15 35.58
N VAL A 44 5.75 2.75 35.64
CA VAL A 44 5.22 1.93 36.73
C VAL A 44 5.94 0.59 36.81
N ILE A 45 6.19 -0.06 35.67
CA ILE A 45 6.89 -1.34 35.61
C ILE A 45 8.35 -1.18 36.05
N HIS A 46 9.06 -0.18 35.52
CA HIS A 46 10.46 0.08 35.83
C HIS A 46 10.70 0.39 37.31
N THR A 47 9.71 1.02 37.96
CA THR A 47 9.75 1.37 39.39
C THR A 47 9.14 0.29 40.29
N ASN A 48 8.92 -0.93 39.77
CA ASN A 48 8.32 -2.06 40.50
C ASN A 48 6.97 -1.74 41.15
N GLY A 49 6.11 -1.02 40.43
CA GLY A 49 4.75 -0.69 40.87
C GLY A 49 4.64 0.59 41.69
N ASN A 50 5.67 1.43 41.72
CA ASN A 50 5.56 2.71 42.43
C ASN A 50 4.45 3.59 41.81
N ASP A 51 3.66 4.23 42.67
CA ASP A 51 2.51 5.07 42.31
C ASP A 51 1.45 4.38 41.40
N VAL A 52 1.41 3.05 41.35
CA VAL A 52 0.50 2.29 40.47
C VAL A 52 -0.97 2.69 40.66
N ASP A 53 -1.40 2.91 41.90
CA ASP A 53 -2.78 3.27 42.23
C ASP A 53 -3.17 4.66 41.69
N SER A 54 -2.20 5.57 41.58
CA SER A 54 -2.41 6.91 41.02
C SER A 54 -2.41 6.88 39.48
N PHE A 55 -1.57 6.02 38.89
CA PHE A 55 -1.40 5.96 37.45
C PHE A 55 -2.37 5.05 36.71
N ILE A 56 -3.01 4.10 37.40
CA ILE A 56 -3.88 3.11 36.74
C ILE A 56 -5.06 3.76 35.98
N TYR A 57 -5.66 4.81 36.55
CA TYR A 57 -6.76 5.54 35.95
C TYR A 57 -6.36 6.29 34.66
N PRO A 58 -5.33 7.16 34.65
CA PRO A 58 -4.88 7.80 33.41
C PRO A 58 -4.33 6.80 32.38
N ILE A 59 -3.70 5.69 32.78
CA ILE A 59 -3.31 4.62 31.85
C ILE A 59 -4.55 4.11 31.10
N CYS A 60 -5.56 3.64 31.84
CA CYS A 60 -6.76 3.04 31.26
C CYS A 60 -7.56 4.04 30.42
N PHE A 61 -7.68 5.29 30.89
CA PHE A 61 -8.33 6.36 30.12
C PHE A 61 -7.64 6.60 28.76
N ASN A 62 -6.31 6.71 28.76
CA ASN A 62 -5.53 6.93 27.54
C ASN A 62 -5.65 5.75 26.57
N MET A 63 -5.57 4.51 27.06
CA MET A 63 -5.78 3.31 26.23
C MET A 63 -7.16 3.31 25.58
N ARG A 64 -8.20 3.48 26.42
CA ARG A 64 -9.59 3.49 26.00
C ARG A 64 -9.85 4.57 24.95
N HIS A 65 -9.32 5.77 25.15
CA HIS A 65 -9.53 6.87 24.19
C HIS A 65 -8.75 6.67 22.89
N SER A 66 -7.54 6.10 22.95
CA SER A 66 -6.81 5.69 21.74
C SER A 66 -7.63 4.73 20.88
N ILE A 67 -8.27 3.73 21.51
CA ILE A 67 -9.10 2.73 20.82
C ILE A 67 -10.34 3.38 20.18
N GLU A 68 -11.05 4.24 20.92
CA GLU A 68 -12.20 4.98 20.36
C GLU A 68 -11.80 5.72 19.07
N LEU A 69 -10.70 6.46 19.11
CA LEU A 69 -10.26 7.27 17.98
C LEU A 69 -9.79 6.42 16.80
N ARG A 70 -9.07 5.31 17.04
CA ARG A 70 -8.69 4.35 15.99
C ARG A 70 -9.89 3.67 15.33
N LEU A 71 -10.92 3.33 16.11
CA LEU A 71 -12.16 2.80 15.54
C LEU A 71 -12.93 3.86 14.75
N LYS A 72 -12.92 5.13 15.18
CA LYS A 72 -13.51 6.23 14.42
C LYS A 72 -12.81 6.46 13.09
N ASP A 73 -11.48 6.47 13.10
CA ASP A 73 -10.64 6.51 11.90
C ASP A 73 -10.99 5.36 10.94
N ALA A 74 -11.05 4.13 11.45
CA ALA A 74 -11.43 2.96 10.67
C ALA A 74 -12.84 3.06 10.07
N ILE A 75 -13.79 3.70 10.78
CA ILE A 75 -15.13 3.98 10.24
C ILE A 75 -15.07 4.97 9.07
N GLU A 76 -14.25 6.01 9.15
CA GLU A 76 -14.06 6.95 8.02
C GLU A 76 -13.50 6.24 6.79
N GLU A 77 -12.57 5.31 6.98
CA GLU A 77 -11.99 4.54 5.89
C GLU A 77 -12.98 3.54 5.27
N ILE A 78 -13.76 2.79 6.06
CA ILE A 78 -14.79 1.91 5.47
C ILE A 78 -15.91 2.70 4.76
N ASN A 79 -16.20 3.93 5.21
CA ASN A 79 -17.10 4.83 4.49
C ASN A 79 -16.52 5.24 3.13
N ASN A 80 -15.20 5.46 3.04
CA ASN A 80 -14.50 5.72 1.78
C ASN A 80 -14.53 4.48 0.86
N LEU A 81 -14.25 3.30 1.41
CA LEU A 81 -14.35 2.03 0.69
C LEU A 81 -15.77 1.79 0.14
N ALA A 82 -16.81 2.02 0.95
CA ALA A 82 -18.20 1.91 0.52
C ALA A 82 -18.54 2.87 -0.64
N LYS A 83 -18.04 4.11 -0.60
CA LYS A 83 -18.20 5.07 -1.71
C LYS A 83 -17.56 4.57 -3.00
N ILE A 84 -16.37 3.98 -2.94
CA ILE A 84 -15.68 3.39 -4.10
C ILE A 84 -16.52 2.23 -4.67
N GLN A 85 -17.04 1.37 -3.80
CA GLN A 85 -17.93 0.26 -4.17
C GLN A 85 -19.33 0.71 -4.60
N LYS A 86 -19.68 2.00 -4.42
CA LYS A 86 -21.02 2.57 -4.62
C LYS A 86 -22.10 1.90 -3.76
N LEU A 87 -21.72 1.52 -2.55
CA LEU A 87 -22.60 0.96 -1.53
C LEU A 87 -22.99 2.05 -0.52
N LYS A 88 -24.22 1.95 -0.01
CA LYS A 88 -24.68 2.79 1.10
C LYS A 88 -24.57 1.99 2.39
N LEU A 89 -23.83 2.51 3.35
CA LEU A 89 -23.84 2.01 4.73
C LEU A 89 -24.97 2.64 5.52
N ASP A 90 -25.35 2.01 6.63
CA ASP A 90 -26.34 2.55 7.54
C ASP A 90 -25.87 3.86 8.18
N ASP A 91 -26.81 4.78 8.46
CA ASP A 91 -26.45 6.07 9.06
C ASP A 91 -25.93 5.87 10.50
N PHE A 92 -24.75 6.43 10.79
CA PHE A 92 -24.13 6.37 12.12
C PHE A 92 -23.61 7.75 12.55
N ASN A 93 -24.03 8.22 13.72
CA ASN A 93 -23.55 9.47 14.30
C ASN A 93 -22.13 9.31 14.88
N LEU A 94 -21.14 9.26 13.99
CA LEU A 94 -19.74 9.05 14.38
C LEU A 94 -19.22 10.13 15.34
N ALA A 95 -19.56 11.40 15.08
CA ALA A 95 -19.07 12.54 15.85
C ALA A 95 -19.58 12.54 17.29
N GLY A 96 -20.87 12.24 17.49
CA GLY A 96 -21.50 12.22 18.82
C GLY A 96 -21.41 10.88 19.54
N SER A 97 -21.04 9.80 18.84
CA SER A 97 -20.91 8.49 19.47
C SER A 97 -19.58 8.39 20.22
N HIS A 98 -19.67 8.20 21.54
CA HIS A 98 -18.52 7.91 22.39
C HIS A 98 -18.60 6.51 23.00
N ASN A 99 -19.68 5.77 22.78
CA ASN A 99 -19.83 4.42 23.31
C ASN A 99 -19.00 3.45 22.44
N ILE A 100 -17.90 2.92 23.00
CA ILE A 100 -16.99 2.03 22.26
C ILE A 100 -17.70 0.78 21.74
N ARG A 101 -18.66 0.22 22.49
CA ARG A 101 -19.41 -0.95 22.04
C ARG A 101 -20.20 -0.64 20.77
N ASN A 102 -20.91 0.50 20.74
CA ASN A 102 -21.69 0.90 19.57
C ASN A 102 -20.80 1.20 18.35
N ILE A 103 -19.64 1.85 18.58
CA ILE A 103 -18.66 2.13 17.53
C ILE A 103 -18.11 0.82 16.96
N TRP A 104 -17.72 -0.11 17.83
CA TRP A 104 -17.22 -1.43 17.45
C TRP A 104 -18.25 -2.25 16.69
N ASP A 105 -19.48 -2.38 17.20
CA ASP A 105 -20.52 -3.18 16.57
C ASP A 105 -20.87 -2.63 15.18
N TYR A 106 -20.96 -1.29 15.04
CA TYR A 106 -21.13 -0.66 13.73
C TYR A 106 -19.96 -0.97 12.78
N PHE A 107 -18.72 -0.75 13.24
CA PHE A 107 -17.52 -1.00 12.44
C PHE A 107 -17.47 -2.46 11.97
N LYS A 108 -17.59 -3.42 12.88
CA LYS A 108 -17.48 -4.86 12.61
C LYS A 108 -18.47 -5.31 11.55
N ILE A 109 -19.75 -4.95 11.72
CA ILE A 109 -20.82 -5.39 10.80
C ILE A 109 -20.58 -4.81 9.41
N ASN A 110 -20.29 -3.51 9.31
CA ASN A 110 -20.15 -2.84 8.02
C ASN A 110 -18.84 -3.21 7.31
N SER A 111 -17.73 -3.37 8.04
CA SER A 111 -16.45 -3.75 7.46
C SER A 111 -16.51 -5.17 6.87
N GLU A 112 -17.06 -6.15 7.59
CA GLU A 112 -17.20 -7.53 7.11
C GLU A 112 -18.18 -7.67 5.93
N ASN A 113 -19.18 -6.78 5.84
CA ASN A 113 -20.07 -6.71 4.69
C ASN A 113 -19.40 -6.11 3.44
N LEU A 114 -18.42 -5.22 3.64
CA LEU A 114 -17.67 -4.59 2.54
C LEU A 114 -16.56 -5.48 2.00
N ASP A 115 -15.87 -6.22 2.88
CA ASP A 115 -14.83 -7.15 2.49
C ASP A 115 -14.61 -8.23 3.56
N GLN A 116 -14.55 -9.50 3.14
CA GLN A 116 -14.37 -10.63 4.06
C GLN A 116 -13.03 -10.59 4.81
N ARG A 117 -12.00 -9.90 4.27
CA ARG A 117 -10.66 -9.83 4.89
C ARG A 117 -10.67 -9.11 6.24
N TYR A 118 -11.69 -8.28 6.50
CA TYR A 118 -11.86 -7.69 7.83
C TYR A 118 -12.12 -8.72 8.93
N GLN A 119 -12.68 -9.89 8.62
CA GLN A 119 -13.02 -10.90 9.63
C GLN A 119 -11.80 -11.31 10.47
N ILE A 120 -10.65 -11.54 9.81
CA ILE A 120 -9.42 -11.97 10.49
C ILE A 120 -8.95 -10.92 11.50
N ILE A 121 -8.88 -9.66 11.07
CA ILE A 121 -8.42 -8.55 11.92
C ILE A 121 -9.45 -8.26 13.01
N ASN A 122 -10.75 -8.29 12.67
CA ASN A 122 -11.83 -8.09 13.61
C ASN A 122 -11.79 -9.12 14.74
N ASP A 123 -11.59 -10.40 14.42
CA ASP A 123 -11.46 -11.46 15.42
C ASP A 123 -10.25 -11.25 16.33
N ALA A 124 -9.13 -10.73 15.79
CA ALA A 124 -7.92 -10.44 16.55
C ALA A 124 -8.10 -9.29 17.56
N ILE A 125 -8.87 -8.25 17.23
CA ILE A 125 -9.08 -7.07 18.10
C ILE A 125 -10.31 -7.19 19.01
N LYS A 126 -11.28 -8.02 18.65
CA LYS A 126 -12.60 -8.12 19.29
C LYS A 126 -12.53 -8.25 20.80
N THR A 127 -11.76 -9.21 21.31
CA THR A 127 -11.77 -9.53 22.76
C THR A 127 -11.36 -8.32 23.58
N THR A 128 -10.20 -7.73 23.29
CA THR A 128 -9.69 -6.58 24.06
C THR A 128 -10.60 -5.35 23.94
N ILE A 129 -11.22 -5.12 22.77
CA ILE A 129 -12.20 -4.04 22.59
C ILE A 129 -13.42 -4.26 23.47
N LEU A 130 -13.95 -5.49 23.52
CA LEU A 130 -15.12 -5.82 24.31
C LEU A 130 -14.84 -5.77 25.81
N ASP A 131 -13.67 -6.22 26.26
CA ASP A 131 -13.24 -6.12 27.67
C ASP A 131 -13.22 -4.65 28.11
N ILE A 132 -12.69 -3.75 27.27
CA ILE A 132 -12.66 -2.31 27.57
C ILE A 132 -14.06 -1.69 27.51
N ALA A 133 -14.91 -2.13 26.58
CA ALA A 133 -16.27 -1.63 26.49
C ALA A 133 -17.15 -2.06 27.68
N GLU A 134 -16.89 -3.23 28.26
CA GLU A 134 -17.55 -3.70 29.48
C GLU A 134 -17.20 -2.84 30.69
N ILE A 135 -15.92 -2.46 30.84
CA ILE A 135 -15.46 -1.65 31.96
C ILE A 135 -15.74 -0.14 31.77
N ASP A 136 -15.54 0.39 30.56
CA ASP A 136 -15.67 1.82 30.28
C ASP A 136 -16.17 2.15 28.87
N SER A 137 -17.43 1.77 28.60
CA SER A 137 -18.09 2.06 27.33
C SER A 137 -18.07 3.55 26.96
N THR A 138 -18.38 4.45 27.90
CA THR A 138 -18.56 5.90 27.65
C THR A 138 -17.34 6.77 27.94
N GLY A 139 -16.26 6.18 28.46
CA GLY A 139 -15.04 6.88 28.83
C GLY A 139 -15.11 7.57 30.19
N GLN A 140 -16.08 7.26 31.03
CA GLN A 140 -16.30 7.96 32.30
C GLN A 140 -15.66 7.22 33.49
N THR A 141 -15.63 5.88 33.45
CA THR A 141 -15.20 5.01 34.55
C THR A 141 -13.81 5.36 35.06
N PHE A 142 -12.86 5.66 34.17
CA PHE A 142 -11.48 5.98 34.55
C PHE A 142 -11.21 7.48 34.77
N ARG A 143 -12.21 8.35 34.58
CA ARG A 143 -12.09 9.80 34.82
C ARG A 143 -12.64 10.23 36.18
N TYR A 144 -13.74 9.60 36.60
CA TYR A 144 -14.46 10.00 37.80
C TYR A 144 -14.59 8.82 38.76
N PRO A 145 -14.48 9.01 40.09
CA PRO A 145 -14.68 7.92 41.04
C PRO A 145 -16.14 7.43 41.14
N PHE A 146 -17.09 8.27 40.76
CA PHE A 146 -18.53 8.01 40.79
C PHE A 146 -19.17 8.38 39.46
N ASP A 147 -20.26 7.70 39.12
CA ASP A 147 -21.08 8.05 37.97
C ASP A 147 -22.01 9.24 38.25
N THR A 148 -22.87 9.56 37.28
CA THR A 148 -23.85 10.66 37.40
C THR A 148 -24.95 10.40 38.44
N GLU A 149 -25.13 9.15 38.87
CA GLU A 149 -26.06 8.73 39.91
C GLU A 149 -25.36 8.58 41.27
N ASN A 150 -24.09 8.99 41.38
CA ASN A 150 -23.25 8.90 42.56
C ASN A 150 -22.96 7.45 43.01
N VAL A 151 -22.99 6.50 42.08
CA VAL A 151 -22.57 5.11 42.28
C VAL A 151 -21.08 4.99 42.00
N LYS A 152 -20.35 4.34 42.91
CA LYS A 152 -18.89 4.18 42.79
C LYS A 152 -18.54 3.20 41.66
N HIS A 153 -17.59 3.59 40.82
CA HIS A 153 -17.08 2.74 39.74
C HIS A 153 -16.16 1.61 40.24
N LEU A 154 -15.99 0.56 39.42
CA LEU A 154 -15.01 -0.53 39.61
C LEU A 154 -15.16 -1.33 40.92
N THR A 155 -16.36 -1.42 41.48
CA THR A 155 -16.61 -2.17 42.72
C THR A 155 -16.46 -3.68 42.53
N GLU A 156 -16.78 -4.20 41.34
CA GLU A 156 -16.62 -5.62 41.00
C GLU A 156 -15.23 -5.94 40.41
N GLN A 157 -14.63 -5.01 39.67
CA GLN A 157 -13.28 -5.13 39.11
C GLN A 157 -12.27 -4.30 39.91
N SER A 158 -11.99 -4.74 41.14
CA SER A 158 -11.21 -3.95 42.11
C SER A 158 -9.68 -4.07 41.97
N ILE A 159 -9.18 -4.90 41.05
CA ILE A 159 -7.74 -5.11 40.82
C ILE A 159 -7.49 -5.10 39.31
N ILE A 160 -6.49 -4.30 38.89
CA ILE A 160 -6.01 -4.25 37.51
C ILE A 160 -4.49 -4.38 37.53
N ASN A 161 -3.95 -5.28 36.70
CA ASN A 161 -2.52 -5.54 36.64
C ASN A 161 -1.89 -4.82 35.43
N CYS A 162 -0.94 -3.91 35.69
CA CYS A 162 -0.26 -3.14 34.65
C CYS A 162 0.54 -3.99 33.65
N LEU A 163 1.11 -5.13 34.06
CA LEU A 163 1.82 -6.02 33.12
C LEU A 163 0.84 -6.68 32.15
N VAL A 164 -0.33 -7.13 32.64
CA VAL A 164 -1.39 -7.67 31.79
C VAL A 164 -1.89 -6.61 30.81
N LEU A 165 -2.15 -5.40 31.29
CA LEU A 165 -2.52 -4.27 30.43
C LEU A 165 -1.46 -3.98 29.36
N LYS A 166 -0.17 -3.95 29.73
CA LYS A 166 0.92 -3.70 28.77
C LYS A 166 0.94 -4.75 27.66
N CYS A 167 0.85 -6.03 28.01
CA CYS A 167 0.83 -7.11 27.02
C CYS A 167 -0.40 -7.03 26.11
N LYS A 168 -1.60 -6.89 26.68
CA LYS A 168 -2.85 -6.85 25.93
C LYS A 168 -2.99 -5.61 25.06
N PHE A 169 -2.57 -4.46 25.56
CA PHE A 169 -2.64 -3.22 24.80
C PHE A 169 -1.64 -3.21 23.65
N LYS A 170 -0.41 -3.73 23.86
CA LYS A 170 0.56 -3.87 22.77
C LYS A 170 0.04 -4.76 21.64
N GLU A 171 -0.53 -5.92 21.97
CA GLU A 171 -1.16 -6.83 20.99
C GLU A 171 -2.30 -6.13 20.23
N LEU A 172 -3.14 -5.37 20.93
CA LEU A 172 -4.22 -4.59 20.32
C LEU A 172 -3.68 -3.47 19.42
N GLU A 173 -2.64 -2.75 19.83
CA GLU A 173 -2.01 -1.68 19.04
C GLU A 173 -1.47 -2.23 17.71
N GLU A 174 -0.74 -3.34 17.75
CA GLU A 174 -0.21 -4.02 16.56
C GLU A 174 -1.35 -4.41 15.60
N ASN A 175 -2.44 -4.98 16.12
CA ASN A 175 -3.60 -5.35 15.31
C ASN A 175 -4.41 -4.16 14.79
N LEU A 176 -4.49 -3.04 15.54
CA LEU A 176 -5.12 -1.80 15.07
C LEU A 176 -4.26 -1.08 14.01
N ASP A 177 -2.93 -1.21 14.08
CA ASP A 177 -2.03 -0.74 13.01
C ASP A 177 -2.19 -1.62 11.75
N ASN A 178 -2.33 -2.94 11.90
CA ASN A 178 -2.67 -3.84 10.79
C ASN A 178 -4.04 -3.52 10.19
N LEU A 179 -5.04 -3.16 11.01
CA LEU A 179 -6.35 -2.70 10.53
C LEU A 179 -6.22 -1.45 9.66
N HIS A 180 -5.45 -0.47 10.12
CA HIS A 180 -5.22 0.76 9.36
C HIS A 180 -4.54 0.47 8.03
N TYR A 181 -3.53 -0.40 8.01
CA TYR A 181 -2.88 -0.82 6.77
C TYR A 181 -3.83 -1.60 5.84
N LEU A 182 -4.71 -2.45 6.38
CA LEU A 182 -5.76 -3.11 5.59
C LEU A 182 -6.69 -2.11 4.94
N ASN A 183 -7.14 -1.09 5.68
CA ASN A 183 -7.98 -0.03 5.13
C ASN A 183 -7.32 0.65 3.93
N GLU A 184 -6.07 1.10 4.08
CA GLU A 184 -5.31 1.74 3.00
C GLU A 184 -5.18 0.81 1.78
N MET A 185 -4.77 -0.44 2.00
CA MET A 185 -4.57 -1.40 0.92
C MET A 185 -5.87 -1.75 0.19
N LEU A 186 -6.99 -1.92 0.91
CA LEU A 186 -8.30 -2.18 0.29
C LEU A 186 -8.78 -0.96 -0.50
N ILE A 187 -8.63 0.25 0.02
CA ILE A 187 -9.03 1.47 -0.69
C ILE A 187 -8.24 1.63 -1.98
N GLU A 188 -6.94 1.40 -1.96
CA GLU A 188 -6.12 1.37 -3.17
C GLU A 188 -6.57 0.27 -4.13
N GLU A 189 -6.77 -0.96 -3.65
CA GLU A 189 -7.16 -2.11 -4.47
C GLU A 189 -8.49 -1.89 -5.20
N TYR A 190 -9.52 -1.42 -4.48
CA TYR A 190 -10.83 -1.19 -5.06
C TYR A 190 -10.86 0.02 -6.01
N ARG A 191 -9.95 1.00 -5.85
CA ARG A 191 -9.81 2.12 -6.80
C ARG A 191 -9.37 1.67 -8.19
N GLU A 192 -8.65 0.56 -8.30
CA GLU A 192 -8.25 -0.02 -9.59
C GLU A 192 -9.45 -0.55 -10.39
N GLY A 193 -10.61 -0.78 -9.76
CA GLY A 193 -11.85 -1.11 -10.45
C GLY A 193 -12.00 -2.59 -10.87
N THR A 194 -11.03 -3.45 -10.58
CA THR A 194 -11.09 -4.90 -10.83
C THR A 194 -11.85 -5.60 -9.71
N PHE A 195 -13.15 -5.33 -9.61
CA PHE A 195 -14.05 -5.99 -8.67
C PHE A 195 -15.49 -6.06 -9.22
N THR A 196 -16.29 -6.93 -8.62
CA THR A 196 -17.73 -7.05 -8.92
C THR A 196 -18.55 -6.79 -7.66
N SER A 197 -19.88 -6.88 -7.75
CA SER A 197 -20.72 -6.70 -6.57
C SER A 197 -20.57 -7.83 -5.54
N LYS A 198 -19.96 -8.95 -5.95
CA LYS A 198 -19.76 -10.14 -5.12
C LYS A 198 -18.30 -10.50 -4.87
N PHE A 199 -17.40 -10.09 -5.76
CA PHE A 199 -16.00 -10.51 -5.73
C PHE A 199 -15.06 -9.31 -5.61
N SER A 200 -14.15 -9.38 -4.65
CA SER A 200 -12.97 -8.52 -4.56
C SER A 200 -11.97 -8.84 -5.70
N ARG A 201 -10.94 -7.99 -5.84
CA ARG A 201 -9.83 -8.26 -6.77
C ARG A 201 -9.11 -9.57 -6.42
N SER A 202 -8.82 -9.81 -5.14
CA SER A 202 -8.14 -11.02 -4.70
C SER A 202 -8.94 -12.29 -5.00
N GLN A 203 -10.27 -12.26 -4.83
CA GLN A 203 -11.14 -13.39 -5.18
C GLN A 203 -11.17 -13.66 -6.70
N ILE A 204 -11.17 -12.61 -7.53
CA ILE A 204 -11.04 -12.76 -8.99
C ILE A 204 -9.69 -13.39 -9.35
N PHE A 205 -8.62 -12.94 -8.70
CA PHE A 205 -7.28 -13.49 -8.89
C PHE A 205 -7.26 -14.96 -8.48
N ASN A 206 -7.78 -15.33 -7.32
CA ASN A 206 -7.79 -16.73 -6.86
C ASN A 206 -8.62 -17.63 -7.78
N LEU A 207 -9.78 -17.15 -8.27
CA LEU A 207 -10.63 -17.89 -9.20
C LEU A 207 -9.92 -18.23 -10.52
N VAL A 208 -8.95 -17.41 -10.97
CA VAL A 208 -8.24 -17.64 -12.23
C VAL A 208 -7.51 -19.00 -12.26
N GLN A 209 -7.12 -19.53 -11.09
CA GLN A 209 -6.43 -20.82 -10.99
C GLN A 209 -7.31 -22.00 -11.43
N GLU A 210 -8.64 -21.81 -11.41
CA GLU A 210 -9.61 -22.85 -11.76
C GLU A 210 -10.06 -22.76 -13.22
N LEU A 211 -9.65 -21.72 -13.94
CA LEU A 211 -10.07 -21.51 -15.32
C LEU A 211 -9.20 -22.32 -16.29
N PRO A 212 -9.81 -23.01 -17.27
CA PRO A 212 -9.06 -23.60 -18.37
C PRO A 212 -8.45 -22.50 -19.26
N LEU A 213 -7.50 -22.89 -20.11
CA LEU A 213 -6.96 -21.99 -21.14
C LEU A 213 -8.09 -21.40 -22.00
N HIS A 214 -7.99 -20.12 -22.33
CA HIS A 214 -9.02 -19.39 -23.07
C HIS A 214 -9.45 -20.09 -24.37
N LYS A 215 -8.50 -20.68 -25.10
CA LYS A 215 -8.74 -21.43 -26.34
C LYS A 215 -9.73 -22.60 -26.19
N SER A 216 -9.86 -23.18 -24.99
CA SER A 216 -10.76 -24.31 -24.71
C SER A 216 -12.04 -23.91 -23.99
N TRP A 217 -12.32 -22.62 -23.80
CA TRP A 217 -13.52 -22.18 -23.07
C TRP A 217 -14.83 -22.66 -23.71
N LYS A 218 -14.89 -22.80 -25.03
CA LYS A 218 -16.08 -23.32 -25.72
C LYS A 218 -16.42 -24.76 -25.32
N THR A 219 -15.43 -25.55 -24.92
CA THR A 219 -15.60 -26.99 -24.65
C THR A 219 -15.43 -27.35 -23.17
N ASN A 220 -14.54 -26.65 -22.46
CA ASN A 220 -14.06 -27.07 -21.14
C ASN A 220 -14.45 -26.12 -20.01
N LEU A 221 -14.90 -24.88 -20.30
CA LEU A 221 -15.30 -23.95 -19.26
C LEU A 221 -16.69 -24.32 -18.74
N ASN A 222 -16.75 -24.96 -17.58
CA ASN A 222 -18.01 -25.26 -16.91
C ASN A 222 -18.51 -24.05 -16.11
N LYS A 223 -19.23 -23.15 -16.79
CA LYS A 223 -19.80 -21.95 -16.16
C LYS A 223 -20.78 -22.29 -15.04
N SER A 224 -21.64 -23.29 -15.22
CA SER A 224 -22.65 -23.67 -14.23
C SER A 224 -22.02 -24.12 -12.91
N ALA A 225 -20.94 -24.91 -12.96
CA ALA A 225 -20.23 -25.33 -11.75
C ALA A 225 -19.57 -24.15 -11.01
N LEU A 226 -18.98 -23.19 -11.73
CA LEU A 226 -18.43 -21.98 -11.13
C LEU A 226 -19.52 -21.11 -10.49
N GLN A 227 -20.67 -20.99 -11.16
CA GLN A 227 -21.82 -20.25 -10.64
C GLN A 227 -22.37 -20.85 -9.35
N GLU A 228 -22.48 -22.18 -9.28
CA GLU A 228 -22.92 -22.90 -8.09
C GLU A 228 -21.89 -22.76 -6.96
N LYS A 229 -20.62 -23.07 -7.24
CA LYS A 229 -19.54 -23.03 -6.24
C LYS A 229 -19.41 -21.67 -5.55
N TYR A 230 -19.52 -20.59 -6.33
CA TYR A 230 -19.30 -19.22 -5.83
C TYR A 230 -20.59 -18.41 -5.67
N THR A 231 -21.76 -19.03 -5.85
CA THR A 231 -23.06 -18.35 -5.80
C THR A 231 -23.12 -17.11 -6.71
N LEU A 232 -22.63 -17.25 -7.95
CA LEU A 232 -22.55 -16.17 -8.94
C LEU A 232 -23.68 -16.21 -9.96
N SER A 233 -24.18 -15.04 -10.33
CA SER A 233 -25.07 -14.91 -11.49
C SER A 233 -24.29 -15.01 -12.81
N SER A 234 -24.99 -15.23 -13.92
CA SER A 234 -24.37 -15.23 -15.26
C SER A 234 -23.73 -13.91 -15.64
N SER A 235 -24.30 -12.78 -15.20
CA SER A 235 -23.73 -11.45 -15.46
C SER A 235 -22.45 -11.22 -14.66
N GLU A 236 -22.44 -11.60 -13.37
CA GLU A 236 -21.26 -11.44 -12.52
C GLU A 236 -20.11 -12.32 -13.02
N LEU A 237 -20.35 -13.60 -13.32
CA LEU A 237 -19.31 -14.47 -13.88
C LEU A 237 -18.78 -13.92 -15.21
N SER A 238 -19.65 -13.41 -16.08
CA SER A 238 -19.20 -12.82 -17.36
C SER A 238 -18.29 -11.61 -17.12
N LYS A 239 -18.64 -10.75 -16.16
CA LYS A 239 -17.81 -9.58 -15.77
C LYS A 239 -16.44 -10.02 -15.23
N ILE A 240 -16.42 -11.04 -14.36
CA ILE A 240 -15.17 -11.62 -13.84
C ILE A 240 -14.29 -12.13 -14.98
N LEU A 241 -14.85 -12.93 -15.91
CA LEU A 241 -14.10 -13.45 -17.05
C LEU A 241 -13.56 -12.33 -17.94
N THR A 242 -14.30 -11.23 -18.11
CA THR A 242 -13.82 -10.03 -18.84
C THR A 242 -12.63 -9.39 -18.12
N PHE A 243 -12.68 -9.23 -16.80
CA PHE A 243 -11.53 -8.73 -16.04
C PHE A 243 -10.30 -9.62 -16.20
N VAL A 244 -10.45 -10.94 -16.07
CA VAL A 244 -9.36 -11.90 -16.24
C VAL A 244 -8.69 -11.75 -17.61
N GLN A 245 -9.48 -11.65 -18.69
CA GLN A 245 -8.94 -11.51 -20.05
C GLN A 245 -8.18 -10.19 -20.26
N ASN A 246 -8.59 -9.12 -19.56
CA ASN A 246 -8.08 -7.78 -19.77
C ASN A 246 -6.98 -7.36 -18.79
N ASN A 247 -6.76 -8.09 -17.71
CA ASN A 247 -5.75 -7.77 -16.71
C ASN A 247 -4.36 -8.31 -17.11
N TYR A 248 -3.30 -7.50 -16.99
CA TYR A 248 -1.94 -7.88 -17.40
C TYR A 248 -1.34 -8.99 -16.54
N GLU A 249 -1.63 -9.04 -15.24
CA GLU A 249 -1.06 -10.04 -14.32
C GLU A 249 -1.66 -11.44 -14.52
N ILE A 250 -2.98 -11.53 -14.72
CA ILE A 250 -3.70 -12.82 -14.66
C ILE A 250 -4.17 -13.35 -16.02
N SER A 251 -4.18 -12.53 -17.08
CA SER A 251 -4.54 -13.00 -18.44
C SER A 251 -3.63 -14.13 -18.94
N SER A 252 -2.35 -14.10 -18.57
CA SER A 252 -1.38 -15.14 -18.94
C SER A 252 -1.73 -16.51 -18.34
N LYS A 253 -2.41 -16.56 -17.19
CA LYS A 253 -2.86 -17.82 -16.55
C LYS A 253 -3.88 -18.56 -17.40
N ILE A 254 -4.65 -17.85 -18.22
CA ILE A 254 -5.56 -18.43 -19.22
C ILE A 254 -4.95 -18.48 -20.63
N GLY A 255 -3.65 -18.24 -20.77
CA GLY A 255 -2.92 -18.30 -22.04
C GLY A 255 -3.18 -17.12 -22.97
N ILE A 256 -3.63 -15.97 -22.44
CA ILE A 256 -3.72 -14.72 -23.21
C ILE A 256 -2.48 -13.89 -22.90
N LYS A 257 -1.71 -13.56 -23.95
CA LYS A 257 -0.62 -12.59 -23.85
C LYS A 257 -1.15 -11.21 -24.24
N LYS A 258 -1.11 -10.27 -23.30
CA LYS A 258 -1.38 -8.86 -23.60
C LYS A 258 -0.13 -8.22 -24.18
N ASN A 259 -0.29 -7.39 -25.19
CA ASN A 259 0.79 -6.53 -25.68
C ASN A 259 0.92 -5.30 -24.76
N LEU A 260 2.11 -4.70 -24.77
CA LEU A 260 2.28 -3.32 -24.30
C LEU A 260 1.42 -2.37 -25.15
N ILE A 261 1.15 -1.17 -24.63
CA ILE A 261 0.11 -0.30 -25.19
C ILE A 261 0.49 0.17 -26.60
N THR A 262 1.67 0.77 -26.75
CA THR A 262 2.21 1.24 -28.04
C THR A 262 3.66 0.85 -28.28
N LEU A 263 4.40 0.44 -27.23
CA LEU A 263 5.80 0.04 -27.33
C LEU A 263 5.99 -1.30 -28.03
N PRO A 264 6.70 -1.34 -29.18
CA PRO A 264 7.05 -2.60 -29.82
C PRO A 264 8.19 -3.33 -29.08
N ASP A 265 8.12 -4.65 -29.02
CA ASP A 265 9.14 -5.53 -28.42
C ASP A 265 10.57 -5.23 -28.94
N ASP A 266 10.72 -5.06 -30.26
CA ASP A 266 12.01 -4.77 -30.89
C ASP A 266 12.57 -3.40 -30.49
N PHE A 267 11.70 -2.40 -30.27
CA PHE A 267 12.14 -1.10 -29.77
C PHE A 267 12.67 -1.20 -28.33
N ILE A 268 12.02 -2.01 -27.49
CA ILE A 268 12.48 -2.23 -26.11
C ILE A 268 13.84 -2.94 -26.09
N LEU A 269 14.03 -3.93 -26.95
CA LEU A 269 15.32 -4.59 -27.12
C LEU A 269 16.41 -3.60 -27.57
N ASP A 270 16.12 -2.74 -28.54
CA ASP A 270 17.02 -1.71 -29.03
C ASP A 270 17.43 -0.74 -27.91
N ILE A 271 16.46 -0.20 -27.15
CA ILE A 271 16.77 0.77 -26.08
C ILE A 271 17.51 0.13 -24.90
N CYS A 272 17.17 -1.11 -24.52
CA CYS A 272 17.90 -1.81 -23.45
C CYS A 272 19.34 -2.09 -23.86
N SER A 273 19.56 -2.51 -25.11
CA SER A 273 20.91 -2.73 -25.65
C SER A 273 21.71 -1.43 -25.71
N ALA A 274 21.11 -0.35 -26.22
CA ALA A 274 21.75 0.96 -26.27
C ALA A 274 22.08 1.49 -24.87
N TRP A 275 21.20 1.27 -23.89
CA TRP A 275 21.44 1.66 -22.51
C TRP A 275 22.63 0.89 -21.90
N VAL A 276 22.70 -0.43 -22.09
CA VAL A 276 23.85 -1.23 -21.63
C VAL A 276 25.14 -0.80 -22.30
N SER A 277 25.12 -0.52 -23.60
CA SER A 277 26.30 0.00 -24.32
C SER A 277 26.75 1.36 -23.78
N PHE A 278 25.81 2.24 -23.41
CA PHE A 278 26.11 3.55 -22.85
C PHE A 278 26.70 3.46 -21.43
N PHE A 279 26.09 2.65 -20.56
CA PHE A 279 26.51 2.53 -19.16
C PHE A 279 27.52 1.39 -18.90
N HIS A 280 28.10 0.79 -19.95
CA HIS A 280 28.84 -0.47 -19.89
C HIS A 280 29.99 -0.50 -18.86
N ALA A 281 30.68 0.63 -18.65
CA ALA A 281 31.78 0.74 -17.69
C ALA A 281 31.30 0.77 -16.22
N ASP A 282 30.06 1.22 -15.98
CA ASP A 282 29.48 1.44 -14.64
C ASP A 282 28.54 0.31 -14.18
N LEU A 283 28.32 -0.73 -14.99
CA LEU A 283 27.35 -1.78 -14.65
C LEU A 283 27.67 -2.52 -13.33
N ASN A 284 28.95 -2.62 -12.97
CA ASN A 284 29.39 -3.21 -11.71
C ASN A 284 29.18 -2.28 -10.50
N SER A 285 29.22 -0.95 -10.68
CA SER A 285 28.98 0.03 -9.60
C SER A 285 27.50 0.22 -9.30
N LEU A 286 26.61 -0.15 -10.24
CA LEU A 286 25.15 -0.10 -10.07
C LEU A 286 24.56 -1.25 -9.23
N ASN A 287 25.39 -2.18 -8.73
CA ASN A 287 24.94 -3.36 -8.00
C ASN A 287 24.57 -3.13 -6.52
N ILE A 288 24.57 -1.88 -6.05
CA ILE A 288 24.27 -1.57 -4.65
C ILE A 288 22.74 -1.52 -4.46
N GLU A 289 22.15 -2.67 -4.09
CA GLU A 289 20.85 -2.68 -3.42
C GLU A 289 21.00 -2.08 -2.02
N GLY A 290 20.13 -1.13 -1.64
CA GLY A 290 19.99 -0.75 -0.24
C GLY A 290 21.01 0.25 0.30
N ALA A 291 21.42 1.26 -0.49
CA ALA A 291 21.94 2.49 0.11
C ALA A 291 20.80 3.15 0.91
N ILE A 292 20.64 2.69 2.15
CA ILE A 292 20.32 3.59 3.26
C ILE A 292 21.26 4.78 3.04
N LEU A 293 20.70 5.98 2.98
CA LEU A 293 21.47 7.23 3.06
C LEU A 293 22.08 7.32 4.48
N THR A 294 22.96 6.38 4.81
CA THR A 294 23.80 6.42 6.00
C THR A 294 25.18 6.82 5.54
N ASN A 295 25.53 8.02 5.99
CA ASN A 295 26.86 8.59 6.12
C ASN A 295 27.35 9.40 4.91
N GLU A 296 27.23 10.71 5.12
CA GLU A 296 28.07 11.78 4.61
C GLU A 296 29.57 11.41 4.68
N SER A 297 30.11 10.66 3.72
CA SER A 297 31.55 10.66 3.43
C SER A 297 31.96 9.98 2.12
N ASP A 298 31.07 9.73 1.17
CA ASP A 298 31.52 9.39 -0.18
C ASP A 298 31.97 10.67 -0.88
N SER A 299 33.28 10.80 -1.07
CA SER A 299 33.90 11.92 -1.76
C SER A 299 33.28 12.04 -3.16
N PHE A 300 32.43 13.03 -3.35
CA PHE A 300 31.92 13.41 -4.66
C PHE A 300 33.12 13.87 -5.49
N ASN A 301 33.70 12.96 -6.28
CA ASN A 301 34.66 13.33 -7.29
C ASN A 301 33.87 13.89 -8.47
N PRO A 302 33.96 15.20 -8.75
CA PRO A 302 33.28 15.75 -9.91
C PRO A 302 33.85 15.11 -11.19
N PRO A 303 33.01 14.82 -12.20
CA PRO A 303 33.47 14.24 -13.45
C PRO A 303 34.48 15.17 -14.12
N THR A 304 35.51 14.58 -14.73
CA THR A 304 36.51 15.28 -15.52
C THR A 304 35.89 15.89 -16.79
N PHE A 305 36.56 16.88 -17.36
CA PHE A 305 36.09 17.51 -18.60
C PHE A 305 36.00 16.51 -19.77
N ASP A 306 36.94 15.56 -19.85
CA ASP A 306 36.93 14.51 -20.87
C ASP A 306 35.75 13.54 -20.68
N GLU A 307 35.42 13.15 -19.45
CA GLU A 307 34.22 12.35 -19.14
C GLU A 307 32.93 13.11 -19.49
N ILE A 308 32.89 14.43 -19.25
CA ILE A 308 31.76 15.28 -19.65
C ILE A 308 31.61 15.34 -21.18
N LEU A 309 32.72 15.47 -21.91
CA LEU A 309 32.72 15.48 -23.38
C LEU A 309 32.32 14.12 -23.95
N GLU A 310 32.88 13.03 -23.42
CA GLU A 310 32.54 11.67 -23.83
C GLU A 310 31.05 11.38 -23.60
N TYR A 311 30.53 11.73 -22.41
CA TYR A 311 29.12 11.61 -22.08
C TYR A 311 28.22 12.43 -23.03
N SER A 312 28.65 13.64 -23.41
CA SER A 312 27.95 14.50 -24.38
C SER A 312 27.93 13.90 -25.80
N GLU A 313 29.04 13.32 -26.26
CA GLU A 313 29.11 12.66 -27.58
C GLU A 313 28.27 11.39 -27.62
N GLN A 314 28.34 10.56 -26.57
CA GLN A 314 27.50 9.36 -26.48
C GLN A 314 26.01 9.72 -26.45
N LYS A 315 25.61 10.81 -25.78
CA LYS A 315 24.24 11.35 -25.85
C LYS A 315 23.81 11.66 -27.29
N LYS A 316 24.68 12.30 -28.09
CA LYS A 316 24.39 12.59 -29.50
C LYS A 316 24.19 11.32 -30.33
N VAL A 317 24.92 10.24 -30.05
CA VAL A 317 24.75 8.94 -30.73
C VAL A 317 23.38 8.34 -30.42
N VAL A 318 22.98 8.31 -29.15
CA VAL A 318 21.63 7.86 -28.74
C VAL A 318 20.56 8.72 -29.43
N TYR A 319 20.75 10.04 -29.48
CA TYR A 319 19.81 10.95 -30.14
C TYR A 319 19.64 10.62 -31.63
N LYS A 320 20.76 10.46 -32.36
CA LYS A 320 20.71 10.14 -33.78
C LYS A 320 20.02 8.80 -34.04
N THR A 321 20.14 7.86 -33.11
CA THR A 321 19.60 6.50 -33.25
C THR A 321 18.07 6.46 -33.05
N PHE A 322 17.55 7.20 -32.07
CA PHE A 322 16.14 7.09 -31.66
C PHE A 322 15.25 8.25 -32.10
N LYS A 323 15.79 9.40 -32.50
CA LYS A 323 15.00 10.61 -32.84
C LYS A 323 13.89 10.35 -33.86
N GLU A 324 14.14 9.53 -34.87
CA GLU A 324 13.16 9.23 -35.92
C GLU A 324 12.22 8.06 -35.56
N LYS A 325 12.54 7.32 -34.49
CA LYS A 325 11.76 6.16 -34.01
C LYS A 325 10.78 6.52 -32.89
N ILE A 326 11.03 7.60 -32.16
CA ILE A 326 10.17 8.03 -31.03
C ILE A 326 8.97 8.83 -31.52
N ASN A 327 7.84 8.65 -30.84
CA ASN A 327 6.64 9.47 -30.95
C ASN A 327 6.04 9.67 -29.54
N ILE A 328 5.03 10.53 -29.43
CA ILE A 328 4.41 10.88 -28.15
C ILE A 328 3.88 9.64 -27.42
N ASP A 329 3.13 8.78 -28.11
CA ASP A 329 2.53 7.58 -27.53
C ASP A 329 3.60 6.62 -27.02
N LEU A 330 4.64 6.40 -27.82
CA LEU A 330 5.75 5.53 -27.47
C LEU A 330 6.50 6.01 -26.22
N VAL A 331 6.75 7.32 -26.10
CA VAL A 331 7.44 7.90 -24.94
C VAL A 331 6.57 7.84 -23.70
N ALA A 332 5.27 8.11 -23.83
CA ALA A 332 4.31 7.98 -22.73
C ALA A 332 4.23 6.53 -22.20
N ASP A 333 4.21 5.55 -23.10
CA ASP A 333 4.24 4.14 -22.73
C ASP A 333 5.57 3.75 -22.05
N LEU A 334 6.71 4.26 -22.54
CA LEU A 334 8.00 4.06 -21.88
C LEU A 334 8.06 4.66 -20.48
N TRP A 335 7.51 5.86 -20.30
CA TRP A 335 7.38 6.48 -18.98
C TRP A 335 6.51 5.63 -18.06
N SER A 336 5.41 5.08 -18.59
CA SER A 336 4.50 4.20 -17.85
C SER A 336 5.21 2.95 -17.36
N LEU A 337 5.96 2.26 -18.22
CA LEU A 337 6.79 1.12 -17.82
C LEU A 337 7.83 1.51 -16.77
N PHE A 338 8.54 2.62 -16.97
CA PHE A 338 9.59 3.05 -16.04
C PHE A 338 9.04 3.44 -14.66
N TYR A 339 7.89 4.13 -14.64
CA TYR A 339 7.27 4.67 -13.43
C TYR A 339 6.25 3.76 -12.77
N LEU A 340 5.87 2.65 -13.39
CA LEU A 340 5.11 1.58 -12.73
C LEU A 340 5.81 1.07 -11.45
N SER A 341 7.13 1.23 -11.38
CA SER A 341 7.91 0.91 -10.19
C SER A 341 7.69 1.84 -8.99
N ARG A 342 7.08 3.03 -9.17
CA ARG A 342 6.92 4.02 -8.10
C ARG A 342 6.04 3.49 -6.97
N ASP A 343 5.00 2.75 -7.33
CA ASP A 343 4.04 2.19 -6.38
C ASP A 343 4.37 0.73 -6.02
N ASN A 344 5.67 0.38 -6.04
CA ASN A 344 6.17 -0.95 -5.71
C ASN A 344 5.44 -2.11 -6.43
N TYR A 345 4.96 -1.88 -7.65
CA TYR A 345 4.26 -2.90 -8.44
C TYR A 345 3.03 -3.48 -7.72
N LYS A 346 2.24 -2.62 -7.06
CA LYS A 346 1.02 -3.03 -6.36
C LYS A 346 -0.09 -3.51 -7.31
N TYR A 347 -0.37 -2.83 -8.43
CA TYR A 347 -1.44 -3.21 -9.34
C TYR A 347 -1.03 -3.03 -10.80
N SER A 348 -1.30 -4.02 -11.66
CA SER A 348 -0.98 -3.93 -13.10
C SER A 348 -1.95 -3.06 -13.88
N GLU A 349 -3.15 -2.87 -13.37
CA GLU A 349 -4.11 -1.85 -13.82
C GLU A 349 -3.46 -0.46 -13.84
N SER A 350 -2.51 -0.21 -12.91
CA SER A 350 -1.86 1.09 -12.83
C SER A 350 -1.08 1.49 -14.09
N TYR A 351 -0.62 0.51 -14.85
CA TYR A 351 0.06 0.74 -16.13
C TYR A 351 -0.82 1.47 -17.15
N LEU A 352 -2.13 1.18 -17.17
CA LEU A 352 -3.06 1.82 -18.11
C LEU A 352 -3.30 3.29 -17.77
N TRP A 353 -3.55 3.63 -16.50
CA TRP A 353 -3.79 5.03 -16.14
C TRP A 353 -2.50 5.86 -16.16
N LEU A 354 -1.34 5.26 -15.85
CA LEU A 354 -0.04 5.92 -16.00
C LEU A 354 0.18 6.32 -17.46
N TYR A 355 -0.18 5.45 -18.41
CA TYR A 355 -0.10 5.77 -19.83
C TYR A 355 -0.98 6.95 -20.20
N GLU A 356 -2.25 6.96 -19.81
CA GLU A 356 -3.14 8.08 -20.08
C GLU A 356 -2.64 9.39 -19.45
N SER A 357 -2.11 9.33 -18.21
CA SER A 357 -1.52 10.49 -17.52
C SER A 357 -0.30 11.01 -18.26
N TYR A 358 0.66 10.13 -18.57
CA TYR A 358 1.90 10.51 -19.23
C TYR A 358 1.71 10.89 -20.70
N LEU A 359 0.66 10.40 -21.35
CA LEU A 359 0.30 10.86 -22.68
C LEU A 359 -0.04 12.36 -22.69
N LEU A 360 -0.69 12.86 -21.63
CA LEU A 360 -0.96 14.29 -21.47
C LEU A 360 0.29 15.07 -21.09
N GLU A 361 1.14 14.54 -20.21
CA GLU A 361 2.39 15.19 -19.79
C GLU A 361 3.37 15.32 -20.97
N VAL A 362 3.63 14.24 -21.70
CA VAL A 362 4.55 14.22 -22.85
C VAL A 362 4.05 15.13 -23.98
N LYS A 363 2.74 15.31 -24.17
CA LYS A 363 2.18 16.27 -25.14
C LYS A 363 2.54 17.72 -24.79
N ASN A 364 2.76 18.03 -23.52
CA ASN A 364 3.11 19.37 -23.05
C ASN A 364 4.64 19.60 -22.98
N GLU A 365 5.43 18.56 -23.24
CA GLU A 365 6.89 18.69 -23.27
C GLU A 365 7.33 19.51 -24.48
N SER A 366 8.25 20.44 -24.25
CA SER A 366 8.79 21.30 -25.31
C SER A 366 9.63 20.53 -26.32
N SER A 367 10.13 19.36 -25.94
CA SER A 367 11.01 18.50 -26.72
C SER A 367 10.71 17.03 -26.40
N LEU A 368 10.18 16.31 -27.39
CA LEU A 368 9.90 14.88 -27.25
C LEU A 368 11.19 14.07 -26.98
N LEU A 369 12.32 14.56 -27.50
CA LEU A 369 13.61 13.93 -27.25
C LEU A 369 14.03 14.10 -25.79
N ASP A 370 13.83 15.29 -25.20
CA ASP A 370 14.14 15.50 -23.78
C ASP A 370 13.21 14.69 -22.88
N ALA A 371 11.95 14.54 -23.29
CA ALA A 371 11.01 13.64 -22.62
C ALA A 371 11.49 12.18 -22.65
N PHE A 372 11.94 11.67 -23.80
CA PHE A 372 12.56 10.34 -23.88
C PHE A 372 13.80 10.22 -22.97
N ASN A 373 14.68 11.22 -23.03
CA ASN A 373 15.93 11.25 -22.27
C ASN A 373 15.73 11.29 -20.76
N HIS A 374 14.61 11.89 -20.31
CA HIS A 374 14.24 12.02 -18.91
C HIS A 374 14.31 10.68 -18.17
N VAL A 375 13.85 9.60 -18.80
CA VAL A 375 13.91 8.24 -18.23
C VAL A 375 15.12 7.45 -18.69
N PHE A 376 15.52 7.57 -19.97
CA PHE A 376 16.57 6.74 -20.56
C PHE A 376 17.92 6.88 -19.82
N PHE A 377 18.36 8.10 -19.51
CA PHE A 377 19.67 8.29 -18.87
C PHE A 377 19.68 8.06 -17.36
N LYS A 378 18.58 7.59 -16.76
CA LYS A 378 18.57 7.23 -15.35
C LYS A 378 19.30 5.90 -15.15
N THR A 379 20.17 5.86 -14.14
CA THR A 379 20.98 4.70 -13.77
C THR A 379 20.17 3.44 -13.41
N ASN A 380 18.90 3.61 -13.04
CA ASN A 380 17.98 2.53 -12.70
C ASN A 380 17.00 2.17 -13.82
N PHE A 381 17.15 2.75 -15.03
CA PHE A 381 16.27 2.50 -16.18
C PHE A 381 16.12 1.02 -16.50
N LEU A 382 17.23 0.33 -16.79
CA LEU A 382 17.19 -1.07 -17.19
C LEU A 382 16.54 -1.97 -16.13
N ARG A 383 16.90 -1.77 -14.84
CA ARG A 383 16.30 -2.51 -13.71
C ARG A 383 14.79 -2.32 -13.66
N LYS A 384 14.32 -1.08 -13.81
CA LYS A 384 12.88 -0.75 -13.76
C LYS A 384 12.13 -1.33 -14.95
N ILE A 385 12.66 -1.21 -16.16
CA ILE A 385 12.04 -1.80 -17.37
C ILE A 385 11.90 -3.31 -17.22
N ILE A 386 12.97 -4.02 -16.85
CA ILE A 386 12.93 -5.48 -16.67
C ILE A 386 11.90 -5.89 -15.61
N ARG A 387 11.90 -5.23 -14.44
CA ARG A 387 10.92 -5.51 -13.38
C ARG A 387 9.49 -5.30 -13.86
N SER A 388 9.22 -4.21 -14.59
CA SER A 388 7.90 -3.90 -15.14
C SER A 388 7.45 -4.94 -16.17
N LEU A 389 8.36 -5.42 -17.03
CA LEU A 389 8.06 -6.48 -18.00
C LEU A 389 7.68 -7.81 -17.30
N PHE A 390 8.45 -8.23 -16.29
CA PHE A 390 8.10 -9.41 -15.48
C PHE A 390 6.76 -9.23 -14.75
N PHE A 391 6.51 -8.04 -14.19
CA PHE A 391 5.27 -7.75 -13.49
C PHE A 391 4.04 -7.82 -14.42
N LEU A 392 4.13 -7.22 -15.61
CA LEU A 392 3.08 -7.20 -16.64
C LEU A 392 3.02 -8.48 -17.50
N GLN A 393 3.67 -9.56 -17.07
CA GLN A 393 3.69 -10.86 -17.73
C GLN A 393 4.24 -10.85 -19.17
N GLN A 394 5.10 -9.87 -19.50
CA GLN A 394 5.87 -9.83 -20.75
C GLN A 394 7.10 -10.74 -20.66
N ILE A 395 6.91 -11.98 -20.20
CA ILE A 395 7.99 -12.90 -19.81
C ILE A 395 8.92 -13.21 -20.97
N GLU A 396 8.38 -13.50 -22.16
CA GLU A 396 9.19 -13.81 -23.34
C GLU A 396 10.12 -12.66 -23.73
N LEU A 397 9.62 -11.41 -23.69
CA LEU A 397 10.40 -10.22 -23.99
C LEU A 397 11.45 -9.99 -22.90
N ALA A 398 11.06 -10.09 -21.62
CA ALA A 398 11.97 -9.94 -20.49
C ALA A 398 13.13 -10.96 -20.59
N GLU A 399 12.84 -12.24 -20.82
CA GLU A 399 13.85 -13.30 -20.93
C GLU A 399 14.74 -13.13 -22.18
N LYS A 400 14.18 -12.63 -23.29
CA LYS A 400 14.97 -12.28 -24.47
C LYS A 400 15.98 -11.18 -24.16
N ILE A 401 15.59 -10.14 -23.43
CA ILE A 401 16.51 -9.08 -23.00
C ILE A 401 17.56 -9.62 -22.01
N VAL A 402 17.12 -10.41 -21.02
CA VAL A 402 18.00 -11.02 -20.01
C VAL A 402 19.10 -11.86 -20.66
N SER A 403 18.74 -12.70 -21.62
CA SER A 403 19.70 -13.55 -22.34
C SER A 403 20.61 -12.76 -23.27
N THR A 404 20.06 -11.84 -24.08
CA THR A 404 20.85 -11.04 -25.03
C THR A 404 21.88 -10.16 -24.33
N LEU A 405 21.52 -9.58 -23.18
CA LEU A 405 22.38 -8.67 -22.43
C LEU A 405 23.11 -9.33 -21.25
N SER A 406 22.99 -10.66 -21.08
CA SER A 406 23.56 -11.41 -19.96
C SER A 406 23.21 -10.82 -18.59
N LEU A 407 21.97 -10.35 -18.40
CA LEU A 407 21.56 -9.61 -17.20
C LEU A 407 21.62 -10.44 -15.92
N GLU A 408 21.61 -11.77 -15.99
CA GLU A 408 21.84 -12.64 -14.82
C GLU A 408 23.20 -12.41 -14.16
N LYS A 409 24.22 -12.04 -14.94
CA LYS A 409 25.55 -11.73 -14.41
C LYS A 409 25.59 -10.35 -13.74
N ILE A 410 24.70 -9.45 -14.17
CA ILE A 410 24.68 -8.06 -13.74
C ILE A 410 23.73 -7.88 -12.54
N PHE A 411 22.56 -8.52 -12.57
CA PHE A 411 21.49 -8.39 -11.57
C PHE A 411 20.94 -9.77 -11.13
N PRO A 412 21.77 -10.68 -10.60
CA PRO A 412 21.37 -12.06 -10.31
C PRO A 412 20.15 -12.15 -9.37
N GLU A 413 20.14 -11.37 -8.29
CA GLU A 413 19.07 -11.39 -7.29
C GLU A 413 17.75 -10.85 -7.86
N LEU A 414 17.79 -9.72 -8.59
CA LEU A 414 16.61 -9.15 -9.24
C LEU A 414 16.00 -10.13 -10.23
N ILE A 415 16.80 -10.76 -11.09
CA ILE A 415 16.28 -11.70 -12.09
C ILE A 415 15.71 -12.95 -11.43
N SER A 416 16.39 -13.50 -10.41
CA SER A 416 15.89 -14.65 -9.66
C SER A 416 14.55 -14.35 -9.01
N LYS A 417 14.47 -13.25 -8.24
CA LYS A 417 13.25 -12.85 -7.52
C LYS A 417 12.12 -12.42 -8.46
N ALA A 418 12.43 -11.96 -9.67
CA ALA A 418 11.42 -11.63 -10.68
C ALA A 418 10.78 -12.89 -11.27
N ARG A 419 11.59 -13.93 -11.51
CA ARG A 419 11.13 -15.23 -12.05
C ARG A 419 10.29 -16.02 -11.05
N ASP A 420 10.71 -16.08 -9.79
CA ASP A 420 9.94 -16.72 -8.71
C ASP A 420 8.82 -15.85 -8.15
N ARG A 421 8.67 -14.62 -8.67
CA ARG A 421 7.68 -13.60 -8.30
C ARG A 421 7.77 -13.08 -6.87
N SER A 422 8.80 -13.43 -6.08
CA SER A 422 9.01 -12.87 -4.74
C SER A 422 9.19 -11.33 -4.75
N LEU A 423 9.61 -10.73 -5.87
CA LEU A 423 9.62 -9.27 -6.05
C LEU A 423 8.23 -8.63 -5.98
N PHE A 424 7.17 -9.39 -6.22
CA PHE A 424 5.80 -8.88 -6.41
C PHE A 424 4.82 -9.41 -5.36
N GLN A 425 5.35 -9.97 -4.26
CA GLN A 425 4.56 -10.49 -3.16
C GLN A 425 3.64 -9.39 -2.61
N LYS A 426 2.36 -9.71 -2.50
CA LYS A 426 1.36 -8.82 -1.89
C LYS A 426 1.33 -9.01 -0.38
N TRP A 427 0.81 -8.01 0.32
CA TRP A 427 0.60 -8.13 1.76
C TRP A 427 -0.29 -9.33 2.10
N GLU A 428 0.07 -10.06 3.15
CA GLU A 428 -0.51 -11.37 3.48
C GLU A 428 -2.03 -11.32 3.74
N TYR A 429 -2.54 -10.22 4.29
CA TYR A 429 -3.97 -10.05 4.57
C TYR A 429 -4.80 -9.70 3.32
N LEU A 430 -4.18 -9.49 2.15
CA LEU A 430 -4.93 -9.30 0.91
C LEU A 430 -5.42 -10.59 0.27
N ASP A 431 -5.04 -11.76 0.81
CA ASP A 431 -5.55 -13.09 0.42
C ASP A 431 -5.33 -13.43 -1.07
N TYR A 432 -4.15 -13.10 -1.60
CA TYR A 432 -3.75 -13.51 -2.96
C TYR A 432 -3.06 -14.88 -2.93
N GLN A 433 -3.64 -15.86 -3.63
CA GLN A 433 -3.09 -17.23 -3.77
C GLN A 433 -2.39 -17.47 -5.11
N VAL A 434 -2.26 -16.44 -5.94
CA VAL A 434 -1.81 -16.54 -7.35
C VAL A 434 -0.29 -16.37 -7.51
N TYR A 435 0.39 -15.88 -6.47
CA TYR A 435 1.80 -15.50 -6.50
C TYR A 435 2.71 -16.65 -6.07
#